data_AF-A0A5T3LTP7-F1
#
_entry.id   AF-A0A5T3LTP7-F1
#
_cell.length_a   1.000
_cell.length_b   1.000
_cell.length_c   1.000
_cell.angle_alpha   90.00
_cell.angle_beta   90.00
_cell.angle_gamma   90.00
#
_symmetry.space_group_name_H-M   'P 1'
#
loop_
_entity.id
_entity.type
_entity.pdbx_description
1 polymer ?
#
loop_
_entity_poly.entity_id
_entity_poly.type
_entity_poly.pdbx_seq_one_letter_code
_entity_poly.pdbx_strand_id
1 'polypeptide(L)'
;YCPCCLTPISEHDNTDNDSGCALCKSTVNNSSLEEKYIESLNELQYQQRQNDKIIEKLYGSAEYIEGYTQELRKELESLQNRLFEINLVSNHRELAITSIIEERTAKLIEINSLQDKIDSIAKVDDLKLKREDIAKQMENCRSRIAALEAKSQHRKEYVYSKLSEFSTFILEGDSGNEELFKTATQLSSEIDFAKDRWLLNERVNYSDSSNVVKKAALHLAFLIFSIVDSACRYPRFSIMDFECGDINEARSHNLQKLITTSLSNSKGFQLIMTTSKIDSSLNNNTYGVGRYYDKNDYILKI
;
A
#
# COMPACT_ATOMS: atom_id res chain seq x y z
N TYR A 1 -50.82 -80.07 90.35
CA TYR A 1 -50.06 -81.32 90.54
C TYR A 1 -48.82 -81.02 91.37
N CYS A 2 -48.49 -81.84 92.36
CA CYS A 2 -47.39 -81.59 93.31
C CYS A 2 -46.02 -81.51 92.58
N PRO A 3 -45.16 -80.50 92.80
CA PRO A 3 -43.88 -80.38 92.08
C PRO A 3 -42.82 -81.45 92.42
N CYS A 4 -43.08 -82.33 93.39
CA CYS A 4 -42.17 -83.41 93.79
C CYS A 4 -42.60 -84.80 93.26
N CYS A 5 -43.90 -85.08 93.19
CA CYS A 5 -44.45 -86.37 92.74
C CYS A 5 -45.50 -86.25 91.61
N LEU A 6 -45.84 -85.04 91.21
CA LEU A 6 -46.74 -84.67 90.11
C LEU A 6 -48.09 -85.40 90.11
N THR A 7 -48.63 -85.71 91.29
CA THR A 7 -50.00 -86.22 91.53
C THR A 7 -50.98 -85.09 91.97
N PRO A 8 -52.31 -85.24 91.75
CA PRO A 8 -53.30 -84.26 92.19
C PRO A 8 -53.58 -84.41 93.69
N ILE A 9 -53.82 -83.31 94.41
CA ILE A 9 -53.82 -83.25 95.89
C ILE A 9 -55.25 -83.35 96.44
N SER A 10 -55.47 -84.14 97.50
CA SER A 10 -56.72 -84.22 98.28
C SER A 10 -56.46 -84.27 99.80
N GLU A 11 -57.34 -83.69 100.63
CA GLU A 11 -57.17 -83.47 102.08
C GLU A 11 -57.56 -84.69 102.95
N HIS A 12 -56.73 -85.06 103.93
CA HIS A 12 -57.08 -86.04 104.98
C HIS A 12 -56.42 -85.74 106.34
N ASP A 13 -57.20 -85.94 107.40
CA ASP A 13 -56.91 -85.67 108.82
C ASP A 13 -56.42 -86.89 109.62
N ASN A 14 -55.50 -86.59 110.54
CA ASN A 14 -55.13 -87.27 111.79
C ASN A 14 -54.34 -88.61 111.83
N THR A 15 -53.14 -88.46 112.41
CA THR A 15 -52.41 -89.34 113.37
C THR A 15 -52.45 -90.85 113.19
N ASP A 16 -51.45 -91.40 112.48
CA ASP A 16 -50.56 -92.48 112.92
C ASP A 16 -49.63 -92.91 111.77
N ASN A 17 -48.38 -93.26 112.12
CA ASN A 17 -47.35 -94.00 111.37
C ASN A 17 -47.07 -93.79 109.86
N ASP A 18 -45.77 -93.56 109.63
CA ASP A 18 -44.88 -94.02 108.55
C ASP A 18 -45.16 -93.69 107.06
N SER A 19 -44.14 -93.03 106.48
CA SER A 19 -43.78 -93.06 105.06
C SER A 19 -44.78 -92.51 104.03
N GLY A 20 -44.90 -91.18 103.93
CA GLY A 20 -45.66 -90.53 102.85
C GLY A 20 -45.30 -89.08 102.59
N CYS A 21 -45.42 -88.64 101.33
CA CYS A 21 -45.02 -87.31 100.83
C CYS A 21 -45.64 -86.14 101.60
N ALA A 22 -44.83 -85.13 101.96
CA ALA A 22 -45.23 -84.03 102.84
C ALA A 22 -46.35 -83.11 102.32
N LEU A 23 -46.69 -83.13 101.01
CA LEU A 23 -47.70 -82.22 100.44
C LEU A 23 -49.00 -82.91 99.98
N CYS A 24 -48.95 -84.16 99.52
CA CYS A 24 -50.15 -84.90 99.05
C CYS A 24 -50.40 -86.21 99.80
N LYS A 25 -49.51 -86.59 100.71
CA LYS A 25 -49.57 -87.73 101.65
C LYS A 25 -49.95 -89.10 101.06
N SER A 26 -49.86 -89.28 99.73
CA SER A 26 -49.96 -90.57 99.06
C SER A 26 -48.67 -91.39 99.18
N THR A 27 -48.79 -92.71 99.34
CA THR A 27 -47.65 -93.65 99.39
C THR A 27 -46.91 -93.69 98.05
N VAL A 28 -45.59 -93.51 98.12
CA VAL A 28 -44.73 -93.21 96.97
C VAL A 28 -44.35 -94.49 96.24
N ASN A 29 -44.72 -94.60 94.96
CA ASN A 29 -44.22 -95.66 94.08
C ASN A 29 -42.97 -95.13 93.35
N ASN A 30 -41.77 -95.55 93.79
CA ASN A 30 -40.47 -95.06 93.30
C ASN A 30 -40.18 -95.39 91.82
N SER A 31 -40.94 -96.27 91.17
CA SER A 31 -40.70 -96.63 89.76
C SER A 31 -41.03 -95.51 88.76
N SER A 32 -41.87 -94.53 89.12
CA SER A 32 -42.33 -93.49 88.18
C SER A 32 -41.33 -92.34 87.96
N LEU A 33 -40.35 -92.13 88.85
CA LEU A 33 -39.42 -90.99 88.79
C LEU A 33 -38.15 -91.34 87.99
N GLU A 34 -37.66 -92.58 88.11
CA GLU A 34 -36.49 -93.05 87.34
C GLU A 34 -36.80 -93.13 85.84
N GLU A 35 -37.98 -93.61 85.44
CA GLU A 35 -38.38 -93.66 84.03
C GLU A 35 -38.44 -92.27 83.38
N LYS A 36 -38.99 -91.27 84.08
CA LYS A 36 -39.08 -89.88 83.56
C LYS A 36 -37.74 -89.15 83.56
N TYR A 37 -36.85 -89.47 84.51
CA TYR A 37 -35.49 -88.94 84.50
C TYR A 37 -34.72 -89.49 83.30
N ILE A 38 -34.83 -90.80 83.02
CA ILE A 38 -34.22 -91.43 81.84
C ILE A 38 -34.81 -90.88 80.53
N GLU A 39 -36.12 -90.62 80.50
CA GLU A 39 -36.80 -90.02 79.34
C GLU A 39 -36.28 -88.60 79.05
N SER A 40 -36.16 -87.74 80.07
CA SER A 40 -35.59 -86.39 79.91
C SER A 40 -34.09 -86.41 79.58
N LEU A 41 -33.32 -87.38 80.09
CA LEU A 41 -31.91 -87.56 79.76
C LEU A 41 -31.72 -88.01 78.31
N ASN A 42 -32.57 -88.92 77.82
CA ASN A 42 -32.62 -89.32 76.42
C ASN A 42 -33.03 -88.15 75.51
N GLU A 43 -33.96 -87.30 75.95
CA GLU A 43 -34.39 -86.12 75.21
C GLU A 43 -33.27 -85.06 75.13
N LEU A 44 -32.53 -84.84 76.22
CA LEU A 44 -31.35 -83.97 76.23
C LEU A 44 -30.22 -84.52 75.35
N GLN A 45 -29.97 -85.83 75.38
CA GLN A 45 -29.00 -86.46 74.47
C GLN A 45 -29.43 -86.38 73.01
N TYR A 46 -30.73 -86.49 72.73
CA TYR A 46 -31.29 -86.30 71.39
C TYR A 46 -31.13 -84.87 70.91
N GLN A 47 -31.42 -83.88 71.77
CA GLN A 47 -31.20 -82.46 71.49
C GLN A 47 -29.72 -82.13 71.27
N GLN A 48 -28.81 -82.71 72.06
CA GLN A 48 -27.38 -82.53 71.88
C GLN A 48 -26.91 -83.04 70.52
N ARG A 49 -27.32 -84.26 70.12
CA ARG A 49 -27.01 -84.82 68.79
C ARG A 49 -27.62 -84.01 67.64
N GLN A 50 -28.81 -83.43 67.81
CA GLN A 50 -29.42 -82.56 66.80
C GLN A 50 -28.65 -81.25 66.67
N ASN A 51 -28.28 -80.64 67.80
CA ASN A 51 -27.49 -79.41 67.80
C ASN A 51 -26.12 -79.62 67.16
N ASP A 52 -25.43 -80.71 67.45
CA ASP A 52 -24.14 -81.04 66.83
C ASP A 52 -24.27 -81.14 65.30
N LYS A 53 -25.32 -81.80 64.79
CA LYS A 53 -25.60 -81.88 63.34
C LYS A 53 -25.94 -80.51 62.73
N ILE A 54 -26.61 -79.63 63.46
CA ILE A 54 -26.92 -78.27 62.99
C ILE A 54 -25.64 -77.44 62.96
N ILE A 55 -24.80 -77.55 63.99
CA ILE A 55 -23.52 -76.86 64.09
C ILE A 55 -22.60 -77.27 62.94
N GLU A 56 -22.48 -78.56 62.61
CA GLU A 56 -21.72 -79.02 61.43
C GLU A 56 -22.24 -78.42 60.12
N LYS A 57 -23.57 -78.37 59.92
CA LYS A 57 -24.15 -77.74 58.73
C LYS A 57 -23.87 -76.24 58.66
N LEU A 58 -23.91 -75.55 59.79
CA LEU A 58 -23.62 -74.12 59.87
C LEU A 58 -22.14 -73.84 59.59
N TYR A 59 -21.21 -74.64 60.13
CA TYR A 59 -19.78 -74.53 59.80
C TYR A 59 -19.51 -74.79 58.31
N GLY A 60 -20.11 -75.84 57.73
CA GLY A 60 -19.97 -76.10 56.29
C GLY A 60 -20.57 -74.99 55.43
N SER A 61 -21.67 -74.36 55.87
CA SER A 61 -22.26 -73.21 55.17
C SER A 61 -21.39 -71.95 55.31
N ALA A 62 -20.78 -71.73 56.47
CA ALA A 62 -19.87 -70.61 56.71
C ALA A 62 -18.61 -70.73 55.84
N GLU A 63 -18.01 -71.92 55.78
CA GLU A 63 -16.84 -72.20 54.95
C GLU A 63 -17.14 -72.03 53.45
N TYR A 64 -18.32 -72.46 53.01
CA TYR A 64 -18.78 -72.22 51.63
C TYR A 64 -18.93 -70.73 51.31
N ILE A 65 -19.55 -69.94 52.21
CA ILE A 65 -19.74 -68.50 52.02
C ILE A 65 -18.38 -67.77 52.06
N GLU A 66 -17.46 -68.16 52.93
CA GLU A 66 -16.10 -67.63 52.95
C GLU A 66 -15.34 -67.95 51.66
N GLY A 67 -15.45 -69.18 51.15
CA GLY A 67 -14.89 -69.54 49.85
C GLY A 67 -15.47 -68.70 48.71
N TYR A 68 -16.79 -68.56 48.66
CA TYR A 68 -17.50 -67.79 47.63
C TYR A 68 -17.16 -66.29 47.67
N THR A 69 -17.04 -65.72 48.87
CA THR A 69 -16.64 -64.31 49.04
C THR A 69 -15.18 -64.06 48.64
N GLN A 70 -14.28 -65.03 48.85
CA GLN A 70 -12.91 -64.95 48.35
C GLN A 70 -12.84 -65.03 46.82
N GLU A 71 -13.63 -65.89 46.19
CA GLU A 71 -13.74 -65.96 44.73
C GLU A 71 -14.26 -64.65 44.13
N LEU A 72 -15.35 -64.10 44.69
CA LEU A 72 -15.89 -62.81 44.23
C LEU A 72 -14.86 -61.69 44.37
N ARG A 73 -14.08 -61.66 45.45
CA ARG A 73 -13.03 -60.64 45.63
C ARG A 73 -11.95 -60.74 44.56
N LYS A 74 -11.51 -61.96 44.22
CA LYS A 74 -10.54 -62.19 43.15
C LYS A 74 -11.09 -61.76 41.79
N GLU A 75 -12.36 -62.04 41.50
CA GLU A 75 -13.01 -61.58 40.27
C GLU A 75 -13.08 -60.05 40.22
N LEU A 76 -13.46 -59.40 41.33
CA LEU A 76 -13.56 -57.95 41.43
C LEU A 76 -12.19 -57.28 41.19
N GLU A 77 -11.14 -57.82 41.80
CA GLU A 77 -9.76 -57.34 41.60
C GLU A 77 -9.31 -57.53 40.14
N SER A 78 -9.64 -58.67 39.52
CA SER A 78 -9.32 -58.92 38.11
C SER A 78 -10.04 -57.95 37.17
N LEU A 79 -11.30 -57.63 37.46
CA LEU A 79 -12.11 -56.69 36.68
C LEU A 79 -11.59 -55.26 36.85
N GLN A 80 -11.21 -54.86 38.06
CA GLN A 80 -10.60 -53.55 38.32
C GLN A 80 -9.29 -53.38 37.58
N ASN A 81 -8.41 -54.38 37.62
CA ASN A 81 -7.14 -54.35 36.90
C ASN A 81 -7.35 -54.24 35.38
N ARG A 82 -8.31 -54.99 34.83
CA ARG A 82 -8.65 -54.94 33.41
C ARG A 82 -9.21 -53.56 32.99
N LEU A 83 -10.00 -52.93 33.85
CA LEU A 83 -10.51 -51.57 33.62
C LEU A 83 -9.38 -50.53 33.64
N PHE A 84 -8.44 -50.68 34.57
CA PHE A 84 -7.27 -49.81 34.67
C PHE A 84 -6.35 -49.90 33.44
N GLU A 85 -6.10 -51.11 32.93
CA GLU A 85 -5.34 -51.31 31.69
C GLU A 85 -5.98 -50.64 30.46
N ILE A 86 -7.30 -50.74 30.32
CA ILE A 86 -8.04 -50.10 29.22
C ILE A 86 -7.90 -48.56 29.28
N ASN A 87 -8.00 -47.98 30.48
CA ASN A 87 -7.85 -46.53 30.67
C ASN A 87 -6.43 -46.04 30.33
N LEU A 88 -5.38 -46.77 30.71
CA LEU A 88 -4.00 -46.44 30.36
C LEU A 88 -3.77 -46.41 28.83
N VAL A 89 -4.31 -47.40 28.11
CA VAL A 89 -4.22 -47.46 26.64
C VAL A 89 -4.99 -46.32 25.96
N SER A 90 -6.15 -45.94 26.52
CA SER A 90 -6.93 -44.80 26.01
C SER A 90 -6.16 -43.48 26.14
N ASN A 91 -5.49 -43.25 27.27
CA ASN A 91 -4.72 -42.04 27.54
C ASN A 91 -3.50 -41.91 26.59
N HIS A 92 -2.79 -43.01 26.31
CA HIS A 92 -1.69 -42.99 25.33
C HIS A 92 -2.18 -42.69 23.90
N ARG A 93 -3.34 -43.22 23.51
CA ARG A 93 -3.94 -42.89 22.19
C ARG A 93 -4.37 -41.43 22.14
N GLU A 94 -4.99 -40.92 23.19
CA GLU A 94 -5.40 -39.52 23.29
C GLU A 94 -4.19 -38.58 23.23
N LEU A 95 -3.10 -38.89 23.92
CA LEU A 95 -1.84 -38.12 23.84
C LEU A 95 -1.27 -38.11 22.42
N ALA A 96 -1.22 -39.26 21.74
CA ALA A 96 -0.74 -39.35 20.36
C ALA A 96 -1.65 -38.60 19.37
N ILE A 97 -2.97 -38.63 19.58
CA ILE A 97 -3.92 -37.84 18.78
C ILE A 97 -3.70 -36.34 19.02
N THR A 98 -3.49 -35.94 20.29
CA THR A 98 -3.26 -34.54 20.66
C THR A 98 -1.99 -34.01 20.02
N SER A 99 -0.88 -34.77 20.05
CA SER A 99 0.37 -34.37 19.39
C SER A 99 0.22 -34.21 17.88
N ILE A 100 -0.51 -35.11 17.21
CA ILE A 100 -0.79 -35.02 15.76
C ILE A 100 -1.65 -33.78 15.46
N ILE A 101 -2.64 -33.47 16.32
CA ILE A 101 -3.47 -32.27 16.18
C ILE A 101 -2.61 -31.02 16.32
N GLU A 102 -1.73 -30.96 17.32
CA GLU A 102 -0.81 -29.84 17.55
C GLU A 102 0.09 -29.61 16.34
N GLU A 103 0.74 -30.66 15.82
CA GLU A 103 1.56 -30.60 14.60
C GLU A 103 0.75 -30.11 13.39
N ARG A 104 -0.46 -30.64 13.20
CA ARG A 104 -1.36 -30.20 12.13
C ARG A 104 -1.72 -28.73 12.27
N THR A 105 -2.03 -28.26 13.48
CA THR A 105 -2.33 -26.84 13.72
C THR A 105 -1.13 -25.96 13.45
N ALA A 106 0.08 -26.35 13.87
CA ALA A 106 1.30 -25.61 13.58
C ALA A 106 1.52 -25.48 12.06
N LYS A 107 1.31 -26.57 11.31
CA LYS A 107 1.40 -26.56 9.85
C LYS A 107 0.33 -25.72 9.17
N LEU A 108 -0.91 -25.72 9.67
CA LEU A 108 -1.97 -24.86 9.15
C LEU A 108 -1.67 -23.37 9.37
N ILE A 109 -1.13 -23.01 10.54
CA ILE A 109 -0.69 -21.64 10.82
C ILE A 109 0.42 -21.23 9.85
N GLU A 110 1.39 -22.11 9.60
CA GLU A 110 2.47 -21.87 8.63
C GLU A 110 1.91 -21.64 7.21
N ILE A 111 0.98 -22.48 6.74
CA ILE A 111 0.33 -22.34 5.43
C ILE A 111 -0.42 -21.01 5.32
N ASN A 112 -1.23 -20.65 6.31
CA ASN A 112 -1.96 -19.38 6.30
C ASN A 112 -0.99 -18.20 6.25
N SER A 113 0.10 -18.24 7.01
CA SER A 113 1.13 -17.19 6.99
C SER A 113 1.82 -17.06 5.63
N LEU A 114 1.96 -18.15 4.88
CA LEU A 114 2.52 -18.15 3.52
C LEU A 114 1.50 -17.62 2.51
N GLN A 115 0.22 -17.92 2.67
CA GLN A 115 -0.84 -17.37 1.83
C GLN A 115 -0.93 -15.84 1.95
N ASP A 116 -0.87 -15.29 3.16
CA ASP A 116 -0.86 -13.82 3.37
C ASP A 116 0.35 -13.14 2.68
N LYS A 117 1.48 -13.84 2.59
CA LYS A 117 2.68 -13.35 1.90
C LYS A 117 2.51 -13.36 0.38
N ILE A 118 1.76 -14.30 -0.20
CA ILE A 118 1.51 -14.36 -1.65
C ILE A 118 0.78 -13.10 -2.11
N ASP A 119 -0.25 -12.66 -1.39
CA ASP A 119 -0.99 -11.43 -1.71
C ASP A 119 -0.10 -10.19 -1.64
N SER A 120 0.80 -10.17 -0.66
CA SER A 120 1.78 -9.10 -0.50
C SER A 120 2.78 -9.08 -1.66
N ILE A 121 3.24 -10.25 -2.12
CA ILE A 121 4.13 -10.38 -3.28
C ILE A 121 3.44 -9.90 -4.56
N ALA A 122 2.19 -10.31 -4.79
CA ALA A 122 1.43 -9.88 -5.96
C ALA A 122 1.29 -8.34 -6.04
N LYS A 123 1.03 -7.68 -4.89
CA LYS A 123 1.01 -6.21 -4.80
C LYS A 123 2.38 -5.60 -5.11
N VAL A 124 3.46 -6.20 -4.60
CA VAL A 124 4.83 -5.74 -4.87
C VAL A 124 5.16 -5.85 -6.36
N ASP A 125 4.75 -6.92 -7.02
CA ASP A 125 5.02 -7.11 -8.45
C ASP A 125 4.21 -6.13 -9.32
N ASP A 126 2.95 -5.84 -8.99
CA ASP A 126 2.18 -4.77 -9.65
C ASP A 126 2.85 -3.40 -9.47
N LEU A 127 3.34 -3.09 -8.27
CA LEU A 127 4.08 -1.86 -8.01
C LEU A 127 5.40 -1.79 -8.80
N LYS A 128 6.10 -2.91 -8.99
CA LYS A 128 7.30 -2.96 -9.84
C LYS A 128 6.96 -2.66 -11.29
N LEU A 129 5.91 -3.28 -11.84
CA LEU A 129 5.47 -3.04 -13.21
C LEU A 129 5.07 -1.57 -13.43
N LYS A 130 4.32 -0.99 -12.50
CA LYS A 130 3.97 0.44 -12.53
C LYS A 130 5.19 1.34 -12.48
N ARG A 131 6.17 1.01 -11.62
CA ARG A 131 7.42 1.76 -11.53
C ARG A 131 8.20 1.70 -12.84
N GLU A 132 8.28 0.53 -13.47
CA GLU A 132 8.97 0.36 -14.76
C GLU A 132 8.29 1.13 -15.89
N ASP A 133 6.95 1.11 -15.94
CA ASP A 133 6.19 1.89 -16.92
C ASP A 133 6.40 3.40 -16.73
N ILE A 134 6.28 3.89 -15.49
CA ILE A 134 6.54 5.30 -15.16
C ILE A 134 7.97 5.69 -15.51
N ALA A 135 8.96 4.84 -15.19
CA ALA A 135 10.36 5.10 -15.54
C ALA A 135 10.56 5.22 -17.06
N LYS A 136 9.91 4.35 -17.84
CA LYS A 136 9.92 4.41 -19.31
C LYS A 136 9.27 5.69 -19.83
N GLN A 137 8.14 6.10 -19.26
CA GLN A 137 7.47 7.35 -19.62
C GLN A 137 8.35 8.57 -19.28
N MET A 138 9.00 8.57 -18.12
CA MET A 138 9.95 9.63 -17.73
C MET A 138 11.11 9.72 -18.71
N GLU A 139 11.68 8.59 -19.13
CA GLU A 139 12.79 8.58 -20.07
C GLU A 139 12.38 9.09 -21.46
N ASN A 140 11.20 8.68 -21.95
CA ASN A 140 10.63 9.21 -23.18
C ASN A 140 10.40 10.73 -23.11
N CYS A 141 9.86 11.22 -21.98
CA CYS A 141 9.67 12.65 -21.76
C CYS A 141 10.99 13.40 -21.74
N ARG A 142 12.02 12.90 -21.04
CA ARG A 142 13.36 13.50 -21.01
C ARG A 142 14.00 13.56 -22.39
N SER A 143 13.96 12.45 -23.12
CA SER A 143 14.46 12.38 -24.50
C SER A 143 13.75 13.37 -25.41
N ARG A 144 12.42 13.51 -25.27
CA ARG A 144 11.63 14.49 -26.02
C ARG A 144 11.98 15.93 -25.66
N ILE A 145 12.18 16.23 -24.38
CA ILE A 145 12.61 17.56 -23.91
C ILE A 145 13.97 17.90 -24.52
N ALA A 146 14.96 17.02 -24.39
CA ALA A 146 16.29 17.23 -24.95
C ALA A 146 16.25 17.47 -26.47
N ALA A 147 15.43 16.71 -27.20
CA ALA A 147 15.25 16.90 -28.64
C ALA A 147 14.59 18.25 -28.98
N LEU A 148 13.62 18.71 -28.18
CA LEU A 148 12.96 20.00 -28.36
C LEU A 148 13.89 21.17 -28.01
N GLU A 149 14.69 21.04 -26.95
CA GLU A 149 15.70 22.02 -26.56
C GLU A 149 16.76 22.17 -27.64
N ALA A 150 17.27 21.06 -28.19
CA ALA A 150 18.22 21.09 -29.30
C ALA A 150 17.63 21.77 -30.55
N LYS A 151 16.37 21.47 -30.89
CA LYS A 151 15.68 22.16 -32.01
C LYS A 151 15.50 23.65 -31.74
N SER A 152 15.15 24.03 -30.51
CA SER A 152 15.00 25.43 -30.11
C SER A 152 16.33 26.17 -30.19
N GLN A 153 17.41 25.55 -29.73
CA GLN A 153 18.75 26.11 -29.77
C GLN A 153 19.23 26.32 -31.21
N HIS A 154 19.10 25.30 -32.06
CA HIS A 154 19.44 25.41 -33.49
C HIS A 154 18.59 26.50 -34.18
N ARG A 155 17.30 26.58 -33.84
CA ARG A 155 16.42 27.62 -34.39
C ARG A 155 16.86 29.00 -33.95
N LYS A 156 17.26 29.16 -32.69
CA LYS A 156 17.79 30.41 -32.14
C LYS A 156 19.04 30.80 -32.94
N GLU A 157 20.03 29.93 -33.01
CA GLU A 157 21.28 30.18 -33.77
C GLU A 157 21.01 30.60 -35.22
N TYR A 158 20.11 29.90 -35.92
CA TYR A 158 19.71 30.26 -37.27
C TYR A 158 19.09 31.67 -37.36
N VAL A 159 18.16 32.01 -36.46
CA VAL A 159 17.52 33.34 -36.44
C VAL A 159 18.55 34.43 -36.18
N TYR A 160 19.42 34.28 -35.17
CA TYR A 160 20.44 35.29 -34.86
C TYR A 160 21.45 35.44 -36.01
N SER A 161 21.88 34.33 -36.60
CA SER A 161 22.76 34.31 -37.77
C SER A 161 22.16 35.07 -38.95
N LYS A 162 20.87 34.82 -39.27
CA LYS A 162 20.18 35.50 -40.37
C LYS A 162 19.88 36.97 -40.11
N LEU A 163 19.48 37.32 -38.88
CA LEU A 163 19.30 38.73 -38.52
C LEU A 163 20.61 39.49 -38.59
N SER A 164 21.71 38.90 -38.12
CA SER A 164 23.05 39.48 -38.23
C SER A 164 23.42 39.70 -39.71
N GLU A 165 23.30 38.67 -40.55
CA GLU A 165 23.57 38.72 -42.00
C GLU A 165 22.79 39.84 -42.72
N PHE A 166 21.47 39.92 -42.51
CA PHE A 166 20.66 40.97 -43.14
C PHE A 166 21.00 42.36 -42.60
N SER A 167 21.19 42.48 -41.29
CA SER A 167 21.50 43.77 -40.67
C SER A 167 22.87 44.31 -41.11
N THR A 168 23.90 43.46 -41.22
CA THR A 168 25.23 43.86 -41.68
C THR A 168 25.22 44.24 -43.16
N PHE A 169 24.50 43.49 -44.00
CA PHE A 169 24.32 43.83 -45.42
C PHE A 169 23.74 45.25 -45.60
N ILE A 170 22.76 45.63 -44.77
CA ILE A 170 22.17 46.97 -44.82
C ILE A 170 23.15 48.04 -44.33
N LEU A 171 23.93 47.74 -43.28
CA LEU A 171 24.95 48.64 -42.73
C LEU A 171 26.11 48.89 -43.71
N GLU A 172 26.54 47.87 -44.44
CA GLU A 172 27.59 47.99 -45.47
C GLU A 172 27.19 48.95 -46.60
N GLY A 173 25.89 49.04 -46.91
CA GLY A 173 25.35 49.96 -47.89
C GLY A 173 25.28 51.43 -47.44
N ASP A 174 25.54 51.72 -46.16
CA ASP A 174 25.47 53.07 -45.62
C ASP A 174 26.53 54.00 -46.26
N SER A 175 26.13 55.24 -46.52
CA SER A 175 26.99 56.27 -47.13
C SER A 175 27.75 57.10 -46.08
N GLY A 176 27.67 56.72 -44.81
CA GLY A 176 28.34 57.38 -43.71
C GLY A 176 29.85 57.11 -43.67
N ASN A 177 30.54 57.90 -42.83
CA ASN A 177 31.99 57.80 -42.60
C ASN A 177 32.37 56.72 -41.56
N GLU A 178 31.42 55.87 -41.15
CA GLU A 178 31.66 54.84 -40.15
C GLU A 178 32.34 53.62 -40.80
N GLU A 179 33.68 53.58 -40.77
CA GLU A 179 34.45 52.45 -41.34
C GLU A 179 34.12 51.11 -40.67
N LEU A 180 33.64 51.15 -39.43
CA LEU A 180 33.17 49.97 -38.70
C LEU A 180 31.92 49.34 -39.31
N PHE A 181 31.10 50.08 -40.07
CA PHE A 181 29.96 49.50 -40.79
C PHE A 181 30.39 48.77 -42.07
N LYS A 182 31.49 49.19 -42.70
CA LYS A 182 32.03 48.57 -43.92
C LYS A 182 32.84 47.31 -43.65
N THR A 183 33.34 47.17 -42.42
CA THR A 183 34.09 46.00 -41.94
C THR A 183 33.26 45.08 -41.05
N ALA A 184 32.00 45.47 -40.76
CA ALA A 184 31.09 44.66 -39.98
C ALA A 184 30.71 43.40 -40.75
N THR A 185 31.19 42.25 -40.28
CA THR A 185 30.82 40.95 -40.82
C THR A 185 29.83 40.27 -39.89
N GLN A 186 29.17 39.22 -40.39
CA GLN A 186 28.28 38.37 -39.59
C GLN A 186 28.95 37.86 -38.29
N LEU A 187 30.27 37.64 -38.31
CA LEU A 187 31.08 37.15 -37.20
C LEU A 187 31.42 38.24 -36.16
N SER A 188 31.38 39.52 -36.55
CA SER A 188 31.69 40.65 -35.67
C SER A 188 30.45 41.39 -35.16
N SER A 189 29.25 40.87 -35.50
CA SER A 189 27.95 41.39 -35.07
C SER A 189 27.29 40.43 -34.10
N GLU A 190 27.14 40.86 -32.84
CA GLU A 190 26.47 40.12 -31.78
C GLU A 190 25.24 40.90 -31.30
N ILE A 191 24.05 40.35 -31.57
CA ILE A 191 22.79 40.86 -31.04
C ILE A 191 22.48 40.10 -29.76
N ASP A 192 22.24 40.79 -28.67
CA ASP A 192 21.82 40.25 -27.38
C ASP A 192 20.51 40.93 -26.95
N PHE A 193 19.38 40.27 -27.22
CA PHE A 193 18.06 40.75 -26.85
C PHE A 193 17.84 40.80 -25.33
N ALA A 194 18.52 39.95 -24.55
CA ALA A 194 18.32 39.92 -23.10
C ALA A 194 18.94 41.15 -22.42
N LYS A 195 20.02 41.68 -23.00
CA LYS A 195 20.72 42.88 -22.52
C LYS A 195 20.38 44.15 -23.32
N ASP A 196 19.43 44.06 -24.24
CA ASP A 196 19.09 45.13 -25.20
C ASP A 196 20.33 45.75 -25.86
N ARG A 197 21.20 44.88 -26.38
CA ARG A 197 22.53 45.27 -26.85
C ARG A 197 22.83 44.70 -28.22
N TRP A 198 23.41 45.53 -29.08
CA TRP A 198 23.96 45.10 -30.36
C TRP A 198 25.40 45.59 -30.52
N LEU A 199 26.34 44.65 -30.40
CA LEU A 199 27.75 44.88 -30.66
C LEU A 199 28.03 44.73 -32.15
N LEU A 200 28.77 45.69 -32.69
CA LEU A 200 29.36 45.65 -34.02
C LEU A 200 30.85 45.94 -33.84
N ASN A 201 31.72 45.02 -34.25
CA ASN A 201 33.17 45.13 -34.07
C ASN A 201 33.55 45.52 -32.63
N GLU A 202 32.96 44.82 -31.64
CA GLU A 202 33.18 45.04 -30.18
C GLU A 202 32.69 46.40 -29.63
N ARG A 203 32.07 47.24 -30.46
CA ARG A 203 31.57 48.56 -30.08
C ARG A 203 30.05 48.60 -30.01
N VAL A 204 29.55 49.24 -28.95
CA VAL A 204 28.10 49.49 -28.75
C VAL A 204 27.73 50.94 -29.07
N ASN A 205 28.60 51.88 -28.69
CA ASN A 205 28.32 53.32 -28.75
C ASN A 205 28.71 53.92 -30.11
N TYR A 206 27.73 54.36 -30.87
CA TYR A 206 27.91 55.09 -32.13
C TYR A 206 27.36 56.51 -32.02
N SER A 207 27.67 57.36 -33.00
CA SER A 207 27.03 58.68 -33.12
C SER A 207 25.51 58.55 -33.26
N ASP A 208 24.76 59.59 -32.91
CA ASP A 208 23.29 59.58 -33.01
C ASP A 208 22.81 59.25 -34.43
N SER A 209 23.45 59.85 -35.44
CA SER A 209 23.18 59.57 -36.86
C SER A 209 23.38 58.08 -37.22
N SER A 210 24.44 57.45 -36.70
CA SER A 210 24.75 56.03 -36.93
C SER A 210 23.83 55.10 -36.14
N ASN A 211 23.35 55.52 -34.95
CA ASN A 211 22.36 54.77 -34.18
C ASN A 211 20.99 54.70 -34.88
N VAL A 212 20.58 55.78 -35.57
CA VAL A 212 19.36 55.76 -36.40
C VAL A 212 19.48 54.72 -37.52
N VAL A 213 20.61 54.71 -38.24
CA VAL A 213 20.87 53.74 -39.31
C VAL A 213 20.91 52.31 -38.76
N LYS A 214 21.58 52.07 -37.61
CA LYS A 214 21.55 50.77 -36.93
C LYS A 214 20.13 50.32 -36.64
N LYS A 215 19.33 51.14 -35.94
CA LYS A 215 17.95 50.79 -35.59
C LYS A 215 17.13 50.45 -36.82
N ALA A 216 17.21 51.28 -37.86
CA ALA A 216 16.51 51.04 -39.13
C ALA A 216 16.97 49.74 -39.81
N ALA A 217 18.27 49.47 -39.85
CA ALA A 217 18.83 48.25 -40.40
C ALA A 217 18.33 47.00 -39.66
N LEU A 218 18.25 47.04 -38.33
CA LEU A 218 17.73 45.93 -37.54
C LEU A 218 16.22 45.72 -37.79
N HIS A 219 15.42 46.79 -37.80
CA HIS A 219 13.98 46.69 -38.10
C HIS A 219 13.74 46.16 -39.52
N LEU A 220 14.56 46.56 -40.50
CA LEU A 220 14.46 46.06 -41.86
C LEU A 220 14.88 44.58 -41.93
N ALA A 221 15.93 44.18 -41.21
CA ALA A 221 16.35 42.80 -41.10
C ALA A 221 15.23 41.90 -40.54
N PHE A 222 14.50 42.37 -39.52
CA PHE A 222 13.32 41.66 -39.00
C PHE A 222 12.21 41.52 -40.04
N LEU A 223 11.92 42.59 -40.78
CA LEU A 223 10.91 42.56 -41.84
C LEU A 223 11.30 41.58 -42.95
N ILE A 224 12.54 41.64 -43.44
CA ILE A 224 13.07 40.72 -44.45
C ILE A 224 13.03 39.28 -43.95
N PHE A 225 13.46 39.04 -42.71
CA PHE A 225 13.41 37.71 -42.10
C PHE A 225 11.98 37.17 -42.01
N SER A 226 11.00 38.01 -41.68
CA SER A 226 9.58 37.61 -41.66
C SER A 226 9.00 37.24 -43.04
N ILE A 227 9.59 37.78 -44.11
CA ILE A 227 9.20 37.47 -45.50
C ILE A 227 9.83 36.16 -45.94
N VAL A 228 11.13 35.99 -45.69
CA VAL A 228 11.93 34.83 -46.13
C VAL A 228 11.59 33.57 -45.35
N ASP A 229 11.44 33.68 -44.03
CA ASP A 229 11.24 32.53 -43.16
C ASP A 229 9.75 32.30 -42.84
N SER A 230 9.24 31.14 -43.26
CA SER A 230 7.82 30.79 -43.08
C SER A 230 7.44 30.46 -41.63
N ALA A 231 8.41 30.10 -40.79
CA ALA A 231 8.19 29.81 -39.37
C ALA A 231 8.25 31.08 -38.51
N CYS A 232 8.61 32.23 -39.10
CA CYS A 232 8.67 33.51 -38.42
C CYS A 232 7.26 34.02 -38.12
N ARG A 233 7.04 34.37 -36.85
CA ARG A 233 5.77 34.94 -36.37
C ARG A 233 5.81 36.46 -36.26
N TYR A 234 6.91 37.10 -36.66
CA TYR A 234 7.00 38.54 -36.70
C TYR A 234 6.07 39.08 -37.79
N PRO A 235 5.30 40.16 -37.53
CA PRO A 235 4.40 40.70 -38.53
C PRO A 235 5.18 41.15 -39.76
N ARG A 236 4.64 40.86 -40.95
CA ARG A 236 5.13 41.43 -42.23
C ARG A 236 4.67 42.88 -42.41
N PHE A 237 4.75 43.64 -41.33
CA PHE A 237 4.33 45.02 -41.22
C PHE A 237 5.36 45.74 -40.36
N SER A 238 5.84 46.88 -40.83
CA SER A 238 6.78 47.71 -40.07
C SER A 238 6.50 49.20 -40.30
N ILE A 239 6.69 49.99 -39.25
CA ILE A 239 6.69 51.45 -39.31
C ILE A 239 8.09 51.89 -38.90
N MET A 240 8.79 52.60 -39.78
CA MET A 240 10.14 53.10 -39.54
C MET A 240 10.11 54.61 -39.48
N ASP A 241 10.43 55.14 -38.30
CA ASP A 241 10.54 56.57 -38.09
C ASP A 241 11.99 57.05 -38.23
N PHE A 242 12.25 57.80 -39.29
CA PHE A 242 13.57 58.36 -39.57
C PHE A 242 13.78 59.73 -38.94
N GLU A 243 12.77 60.31 -38.28
CA GLU A 243 12.87 61.63 -37.63
C GLU A 243 13.40 61.57 -36.20
N CYS A 244 13.46 60.38 -35.60
CA CYS A 244 13.88 60.16 -34.22
C CYS A 244 15.38 60.44 -33.93
N GLY A 245 16.16 60.94 -34.88
CA GLY A 245 17.55 61.34 -34.63
C GLY A 245 18.16 62.24 -35.69
N ASP A 246 19.34 62.79 -35.37
CA ASP A 246 20.04 63.74 -36.24
C ASP A 246 20.73 63.01 -37.40
N ILE A 247 19.98 62.78 -38.48
CA ILE A 247 20.49 62.22 -39.72
C ILE A 247 20.53 63.31 -40.81
N ASN A 248 21.64 63.40 -41.54
CA ASN A 248 21.74 64.31 -42.66
C ASN A 248 20.85 63.85 -43.83
N GLU A 249 20.49 64.78 -44.71
CA GLU A 249 19.56 64.53 -45.82
C GLU A 249 20.08 63.47 -46.79
N ALA A 250 21.36 63.55 -47.17
CA ALA A 250 21.98 62.60 -48.10
C ALA A 250 21.97 61.14 -47.56
N ARG A 251 22.26 60.93 -46.28
CA ARG A 251 22.26 59.61 -45.63
C ARG A 251 20.84 59.10 -45.41
N SER A 252 19.88 59.98 -45.11
CA SER A 252 18.44 59.64 -45.09
C SER A 252 17.98 59.14 -46.45
N HIS A 253 18.31 59.85 -47.53
CA HIS A 253 17.97 59.46 -48.90
C HIS A 253 18.61 58.12 -49.30
N ASN A 254 19.88 57.90 -48.93
CA ASN A 254 20.53 56.61 -49.17
C ASN A 254 19.81 55.46 -48.45
N LEU A 255 19.49 55.64 -47.16
CA LEU A 255 18.78 54.62 -46.38
C LEU A 255 17.42 54.26 -46.99
N GLN A 256 16.67 55.25 -47.45
CA GLN A 256 15.39 55.04 -48.16
C GLN A 256 15.58 54.24 -49.47
N LYS A 257 16.64 54.53 -50.24
CA LYS A 257 16.98 53.78 -51.46
C LYS A 257 17.39 52.34 -51.15
N LEU A 258 18.21 52.13 -50.11
CA LEU A 258 18.62 50.80 -49.66
C LEU A 258 17.41 49.96 -49.25
N ILE A 259 16.48 50.54 -48.48
CA ILE A 259 15.22 49.88 -48.08
C ILE A 259 14.44 49.45 -49.32
N THR A 260 14.20 50.39 -50.24
CA THR A 260 13.40 50.15 -51.44
C THR A 260 14.04 49.09 -52.34
N THR A 261 15.37 49.12 -52.48
CA THR A 261 16.13 48.15 -53.27
C THR A 261 16.09 46.77 -52.63
N SER A 262 16.28 46.67 -51.31
CA SER A 262 16.29 45.41 -50.57
C SER A 262 14.93 44.71 -50.60
N LEU A 263 13.83 45.48 -50.69
CA LEU A 263 12.47 44.96 -50.70
C LEU A 263 11.83 44.87 -52.09
N SER A 264 12.52 45.34 -53.15
CA SER A 264 11.98 45.44 -54.51
C SER A 264 11.38 44.15 -55.06
N ASN A 265 11.98 43.00 -54.74
CA ASN A 265 11.52 41.68 -55.20
C ASN A 265 10.63 40.95 -54.19
N SER A 266 10.39 41.55 -53.02
CA SER A 266 9.60 40.96 -51.94
C SER A 266 8.11 41.26 -52.10
N LYS A 267 7.24 40.35 -51.63
CA LYS A 267 5.78 40.50 -51.68
C LYS A 267 5.14 40.12 -50.35
N GLY A 268 3.91 40.59 -50.12
CA GLY A 268 3.13 40.22 -48.93
C GLY A 268 3.62 40.87 -47.64
N PHE A 269 4.14 42.09 -47.73
CA PHE A 269 4.54 42.92 -46.60
C PHE A 269 4.03 44.35 -46.78
N GLN A 270 4.02 45.11 -45.70
CA GLN A 270 3.76 46.55 -45.72
C GLN A 270 4.82 47.28 -44.88
N LEU A 271 5.38 48.35 -45.43
CA LEU A 271 6.33 49.20 -44.75
C LEU A 271 5.86 50.65 -44.85
N ILE A 272 5.79 51.35 -43.73
CA ILE A 272 5.50 52.78 -43.65
C ILE A 272 6.76 53.49 -43.16
N MET A 273 7.19 54.52 -43.88
CA MET A 273 8.35 55.33 -43.53
C MET A 273 7.88 56.74 -43.21
N THR A 274 8.24 57.28 -42.04
CA THR A 274 8.01 58.69 -41.70
C THR A 274 9.32 59.46 -41.83
N THR A 275 9.31 60.53 -42.63
CA THR A 275 10.49 61.37 -42.88
C THR A 275 10.09 62.75 -43.38
N SER A 276 10.74 63.81 -42.88
CA SER A 276 10.71 65.17 -43.45
C SER A 276 11.68 65.36 -44.61
N LYS A 277 12.63 64.43 -44.79
CA LYS A 277 13.71 64.47 -45.78
C LYS A 277 13.51 63.34 -46.78
N ILE A 278 12.41 63.40 -47.54
CA ILE A 278 12.02 62.39 -48.52
C ILE A 278 12.90 62.48 -49.78
N ASP A 279 13.42 61.35 -50.24
CA ASP A 279 14.13 61.31 -51.52
C ASP A 279 13.16 61.60 -52.68
N SER A 280 13.59 62.44 -53.62
CA SER A 280 12.74 62.89 -54.73
C SER A 280 12.24 61.74 -55.62
N SER A 281 12.94 60.60 -55.67
CA SER A 281 12.47 59.43 -56.41
C SER A 281 11.29 58.72 -55.73
N LEU A 282 11.14 58.88 -54.42
CA LEU A 282 10.07 58.27 -53.61
C LEU A 282 8.92 59.23 -53.31
N ASN A 283 9.13 60.54 -53.46
CA ASN A 283 8.08 61.55 -53.34
C ASN A 283 7.20 61.61 -54.60
N ASN A 284 6.38 60.58 -54.79
CA ASN A 284 5.49 60.44 -55.95
C ASN A 284 4.11 59.88 -55.54
N ASN A 285 3.14 59.87 -56.46
CA ASN A 285 1.78 59.39 -56.16
C ASN A 285 1.68 57.87 -55.87
N THR A 286 2.75 57.11 -56.10
CA THR A 286 2.78 55.66 -55.88
C THR A 286 3.14 55.33 -54.44
N TYR A 287 4.13 56.03 -53.87
CA TYR A 287 4.67 55.76 -52.53
C TYR A 287 4.39 56.87 -51.52
N GLY A 288 4.26 58.12 -51.98
CA GLY A 288 4.02 59.29 -51.15
C GLY A 288 2.57 59.37 -50.67
N VAL A 289 2.39 59.69 -49.39
CA VAL A 289 1.08 59.92 -48.78
C VAL A 289 1.00 61.36 -48.28
N GLY A 290 0.07 62.14 -48.84
CA GLY A 290 -0.13 63.53 -48.47
C GLY A 290 0.72 64.52 -49.28
N ARG A 291 0.59 65.81 -48.94
CA ARG A 291 1.32 66.90 -49.58
C ARG A 291 2.70 67.06 -48.93
N TYR A 292 3.74 67.23 -49.75
CA TYR A 292 5.06 67.66 -49.29
C TYR A 292 5.04 69.17 -48.98
N TYR A 293 5.53 69.55 -47.80
CA TYR A 293 5.62 70.94 -47.36
C TYR A 293 7.08 71.40 -47.41
N ASP A 294 7.35 72.46 -48.16
CA ASP A 294 8.66 73.12 -48.17
C ASP A 294 8.81 74.06 -46.96
N LYS A 295 10.02 74.54 -46.66
CA LYS A 295 10.34 75.36 -45.47
C LYS A 295 9.47 76.61 -45.29
N ASN A 296 8.85 77.09 -46.36
CA ASN A 296 7.97 78.28 -46.36
C ASN A 296 6.53 77.95 -46.78
N ASP A 297 6.13 76.68 -46.80
CA ASP A 297 4.79 76.25 -47.20
C ASP A 297 3.92 75.97 -45.97
N TYR A 298 3.29 77.03 -45.45
CA TYR A 298 2.43 76.92 -44.29
C TYR A 298 1.03 76.40 -44.66
N ILE A 299 0.49 75.50 -43.82
CA ILE A 299 -0.88 75.00 -43.93
C ILE A 299 -1.89 76.16 -43.85
N LEU A 300 -1.60 77.13 -42.99
CA LEU A 300 -2.37 78.37 -42.85
C LEU A 300 -1.62 79.49 -43.55
N LYS A 301 -2.15 79.93 -44.70
CA LYS A 301 -1.73 81.17 -45.35
C LYS A 301 -2.46 82.32 -44.66
N ILE A 302 -1.75 83.08 -43.82
CA ILE A 302 -2.23 84.34 -43.22
C ILE A 302 -1.82 85.49 -44.13
#